data_AF-A0A1N6YPS8-F1
#
_entry.id   AF-A0A1N6YPS8-F1
#
_cell.length_a   1.000
_cell.length_b   1.000
_cell.length_c   1.000
_cell.angle_alpha   90.00
_cell.angle_beta   90.00
_cell.angle_gamma   90.00
#
_symmetry.space_group_name_H-M   'P 1'
#
loop_
_entity.id
_entity.type
_entity.pdbx_description
1 polymer ?
#
loop_
_entity_poly.entity_id
_entity_poly.type
_entity_poly.pdbx_seq_one_letter_code
_entity_poly.pdbx_strand_id
1 'polypeptide(L)'
;MDYLGKMSGSFAKIIVSSILLFCQDLMMGLLRNIDEIKSVKSFSLLVGLFGIAGVAVYGGKLYRSTKQYLRCKDVGRQLSSLAEIILYGLIHQKVICTSIEKLRIVSSSDKNKNAFCYLDGGSQYENAQFIQTLHELVSQIDNPRYLLKHKRSLLFLKKDMYYPIPEIFAKNKKNADFFKKLWDKMIGKSELVFTRTIEGREILLKLRFQALLNRNGRIEHLHKWTR
;
A
#
# COMPACT_ATOMS: atom_id res chain seq x y z
N MET A 1 9.92 15.56 -9.84
CA MET A 1 11.12 15.59 -8.97
C MET A 1 10.95 16.72 -7.96
N ASP A 2 11.57 16.63 -6.79
CA ASP A 2 11.66 17.67 -5.74
C ASP A 2 10.51 17.97 -4.75
N TYR A 3 9.54 17.05 -4.60
CA TYR A 3 8.54 17.15 -3.52
C TYR A 3 8.82 16.28 -2.28
N LEU A 4 9.64 15.23 -2.42
CA LEU A 4 10.04 14.36 -1.30
C LEU A 4 10.97 15.07 -0.31
N GLY A 5 11.92 15.89 -0.79
CA GLY A 5 12.79 16.72 0.05
C GLY A 5 12.04 17.86 0.75
N LYS A 6 11.10 18.52 0.05
CA LYS A 6 10.20 19.50 0.68
C LYS A 6 9.27 18.86 1.72
N MET A 7 8.88 17.59 1.53
CA MET A 7 8.02 16.86 2.46
C MET A 7 8.75 16.38 3.71
N SER A 8 9.94 15.80 3.58
CA SER A 8 10.78 15.47 4.74
C SER A 8 11.07 16.75 5.53
N GLY A 9 11.32 17.88 4.86
CA GLY A 9 11.46 19.18 5.49
C GLY A 9 10.21 19.65 6.24
N SER A 10 9.01 19.47 5.69
CA SER A 10 7.77 19.88 6.37
C SER A 10 7.36 18.98 7.54
N PHE A 11 7.54 17.66 7.42
CA PHE A 11 7.32 16.74 8.53
C PHE A 11 8.38 16.92 9.61
N ALA A 12 9.65 17.13 9.22
CA ALA A 12 10.71 17.50 10.16
C ALA A 12 10.37 18.81 10.86
N LYS A 13 9.85 19.83 10.18
CA LYS A 13 9.40 21.08 10.81
C LYS A 13 8.28 20.87 11.83
N ILE A 14 7.31 20.00 11.54
CA ILE A 14 6.20 19.69 12.47
C ILE A 14 6.69 18.88 13.68
N ILE A 15 7.59 17.93 13.47
CA ILE A 15 8.22 17.15 14.55
C ILE A 15 9.08 18.09 15.40
N VAL A 16 9.91 18.90 14.77
CA VAL A 16 10.76 19.91 15.42
C VAL A 16 9.92 20.90 16.19
N SER A 17 8.84 21.46 15.63
CA SER A 17 7.98 22.42 16.33
C SER A 17 7.24 21.77 17.50
N SER A 18 6.80 20.51 17.37
CA SER A 18 6.14 19.79 18.46
C SER A 18 7.11 19.43 19.58
N ILE A 19 8.35 19.07 19.26
CA ILE A 19 9.44 18.86 20.22
C ILE A 19 9.84 20.18 20.88
N LEU A 20 9.93 21.27 20.12
CA LEU A 20 10.27 22.61 20.64
C LEU A 20 9.23 23.11 21.62
N LEU A 21 7.93 23.01 21.28
CA LEU A 21 6.84 23.38 22.19
C LEU A 21 6.84 22.51 23.44
N PHE A 22 7.06 21.20 23.31
CA PHE A 22 7.20 20.30 24.46
C PHE A 22 8.39 20.68 25.34
N CYS A 23 9.55 20.98 24.76
CA CYS A 23 10.73 21.44 25.49
C CYS A 23 10.50 22.80 26.15
N GLN A 24 9.77 23.72 25.51
CA GLN A 24 9.42 25.03 26.05
C GLN A 24 8.49 24.88 27.25
N ASP A 25 7.43 24.08 27.15
CA ASP A 25 6.50 23.80 28.25
C ASP A 25 7.20 23.09 29.41
N LEU A 26 8.11 22.14 29.11
CA LEU A 26 8.92 21.45 30.09
C LEU A 26 9.87 22.42 30.81
N MET A 27 10.57 23.29 30.07
CA MET A 27 11.44 24.31 30.66
C MET A 27 10.67 25.32 31.52
N MET A 28 9.50 25.77 31.06
CA MET A 28 8.68 26.74 31.79
C MET A 28 8.06 26.13 33.05
N GLY A 29 7.66 24.85 32.99
CA GLY A 29 7.20 24.07 34.14
C GLY A 29 8.31 23.78 35.16
N LEU A 30 9.55 23.57 34.69
CA LEU A 30 10.72 23.44 35.58
C LEU A 30 11.07 24.79 36.23
N LEU A 31 11.17 25.88 35.44
CA LEU A 31 11.53 27.22 35.92
C LEU A 31 10.60 27.74 37.02
N ARG A 32 9.28 27.50 36.91
CA ARG A 32 8.28 27.90 37.93
C ARG A 32 8.43 27.21 39.28
N ASN A 33 9.02 26.01 39.30
CA ASN A 33 9.13 25.20 40.50
C ASN A 33 10.58 25.13 41.05
N ILE A 34 11.55 25.84 40.46
CA ILE A 34 12.96 25.82 40.87
C ILE A 34 13.15 26.23 42.34
N ASP A 35 12.37 27.19 42.83
CA ASP A 35 12.52 27.72 44.19
C ASP A 35 12.05 26.72 45.30
N GLU A 36 11.24 25.71 44.95
CA GLU A 36 10.78 24.66 45.88
C GLU A 36 11.62 23.37 45.83
N ILE A 37 12.50 23.21 44.82
CA ILE A 37 13.22 21.94 44.58
C ILE A 37 14.55 21.95 45.33
N LYS A 38 14.54 21.55 46.60
CA LYS A 38 15.76 21.31 47.39
C LYS A 38 16.35 19.89 47.21
N SER A 39 15.68 18.99 46.49
CA SER A 39 16.05 17.57 46.38
C SER A 39 16.02 17.04 44.94
N VAL A 40 17.12 16.38 44.54
CA VAL A 40 17.28 15.70 43.24
C VAL A 40 16.17 14.68 42.98
N LYS A 41 15.59 14.12 44.05
CA LYS A 41 14.49 13.14 43.99
C LYS A 41 13.16 13.76 43.59
N SER A 42 12.91 15.02 43.95
CA SER A 42 11.70 15.75 43.57
C SER A 42 11.77 16.23 42.10
N PHE A 43 12.98 16.58 41.65
CA PHE A 43 13.23 16.93 40.25
C PHE A 43 12.99 15.74 39.30
N SER A 44 13.49 14.55 39.64
CA SER A 44 13.29 13.36 38.80
C SER A 44 11.82 12.92 38.72
N LEU A 45 11.05 13.11 39.79
CA LEU A 45 9.60 12.87 39.81
C LEU A 45 8.83 13.83 38.89
N LEU A 46 9.17 15.12 38.89
CA LEU A 46 8.56 16.11 38.00
C LEU A 46 8.86 15.81 36.53
N VAL A 47 10.12 15.54 36.18
CA VAL A 47 10.51 15.14 34.82
C VAL A 47 9.78 13.87 34.38
N GLY A 48 9.62 12.90 35.28
CA GLY A 48 8.82 11.70 35.04
C GLY A 48 7.35 11.98 34.73
N LEU A 49 6.70 12.84 35.53
CA LEU A 49 5.30 13.24 35.32
C LEU A 49 5.09 13.98 33.99
N PHE A 50 5.97 14.92 33.66
CA PHE A 50 5.94 15.62 32.36
C PHE A 50 6.21 14.68 31.18
N GLY A 51 7.12 13.71 31.33
CA GLY A 51 7.36 12.67 30.33
C GLY A 51 6.12 11.81 30.07
N ILE A 52 5.42 11.38 31.13
CA ILE A 52 4.18 10.60 31.02
C ILE A 52 3.08 11.42 30.36
N ALA A 53 2.90 12.68 30.76
CA ALA A 53 1.93 13.60 30.15
C ALA A 53 2.23 13.83 28.66
N GLY A 54 3.51 14.00 28.30
CA GLY A 54 3.96 14.13 26.91
C GLY A 54 3.62 12.91 26.05
N VAL A 55 3.88 11.70 26.56
CA VAL A 55 3.52 10.45 25.85
C VAL A 55 2.01 10.30 25.72
N ALA A 56 1.23 10.63 26.75
CA ALA A 56 -0.22 10.55 26.70
C ALA A 56 -0.84 11.50 25.65
N VAL A 57 -0.36 12.75 25.58
CA VAL A 57 -0.89 13.77 24.68
C VAL A 57 -0.41 13.58 23.23
N TYR A 58 0.88 13.28 23.04
CA TYR A 58 1.50 13.25 21.71
C TYR A 58 1.70 11.84 21.15
N GLY A 59 1.75 10.81 21.99
CA GLY A 59 1.98 9.42 21.57
C GLY A 59 0.91 8.91 20.62
N GLY A 60 -0.37 9.24 20.86
CA GLY A 60 -1.47 8.88 19.96
C GLY A 60 -1.34 9.52 18.57
N LYS A 61 -0.91 10.78 18.49
CA LYS A 61 -0.67 11.49 17.22
C LYS A 61 0.52 10.90 16.48
N LEU A 62 1.62 10.62 17.19
CA LEU A 62 2.80 9.96 16.64
C LEU A 62 2.47 8.58 16.09
N TYR A 63 1.74 7.76 16.85
CA TYR A 63 1.29 6.43 16.41
C TYR A 63 0.41 6.48 15.15
N ARG A 64 -0.55 7.41 15.09
CA ARG A 64 -1.40 7.57 13.90
C ARG A 64 -0.59 7.98 12.67
N SER A 65 0.37 8.90 12.84
CA SER A 65 1.23 9.39 11.77
C SER A 65 2.18 8.29 11.24
N THR A 66 2.86 7.58 12.14
CA THR A 66 3.77 6.48 11.76
C THR A 66 3.01 5.33 11.11
N LYS A 67 1.85 4.95 11.64
CA LYS A 67 0.97 3.94 11.04
C LYS A 67 0.53 4.34 9.62
N GLN A 68 0.20 5.60 9.40
CA GLN A 68 -0.21 6.12 8.10
C GLN A 68 0.95 6.10 7.08
N TYR A 69 2.14 6.50 7.51
CA TYR A 69 3.35 6.44 6.69
C TYR A 69 3.69 5.00 6.27
N LEU A 70 3.68 4.07 7.22
CA LEU A 70 3.93 2.65 6.95
C LEU A 70 2.91 2.07 5.97
N ARG A 71 1.61 2.40 6.13
CA ARG A 71 0.56 1.95 5.21
C ARG A 71 0.75 2.46 3.78
N CYS A 72 1.13 3.74 3.62
CA CYS A 72 1.35 4.33 2.29
C CYS A 72 2.57 3.71 1.57
N LYS A 73 3.65 3.44 2.33
CA LYS A 73 4.86 2.76 1.82
C LYS A 73 4.61 1.31 1.46
N ASP A 74 3.65 0.65 2.11
CA ASP A 74 3.26 -0.72 1.81
C ASP A 74 2.43 -0.78 0.51
N VAL A 75 1.45 0.12 0.32
CA VAL A 75 0.61 0.16 -0.90
C VAL A 75 1.44 0.37 -2.17
N GLY A 76 2.37 1.32 -2.16
CA GLY A 76 3.22 1.57 -3.34
C GLY A 76 4.10 0.37 -3.71
N ARG A 77 4.68 -0.31 -2.70
CA ARG A 77 5.48 -1.52 -2.91
C ARG A 77 4.65 -2.71 -3.37
N GLN A 78 3.44 -2.87 -2.84
CA GLN A 78 2.52 -3.89 -3.32
C GLN A 78 2.11 -3.63 -4.77
N LEU A 79 1.79 -2.38 -5.12
CA LEU A 79 1.43 -2.03 -6.49
C LEU A 79 2.58 -2.27 -7.48
N SER A 80 3.82 -1.95 -7.12
CA SER A 80 4.98 -2.24 -7.96
C SER A 80 5.18 -3.73 -8.18
N SER A 81 5.04 -4.55 -7.13
CA SER A 81 5.13 -6.01 -7.27
C SER A 81 4.01 -6.59 -8.13
N LEU A 82 2.77 -6.08 -8.02
CA LEU A 82 1.66 -6.48 -8.89
C LEU A 82 1.94 -6.11 -10.35
N ALA A 83 2.44 -4.89 -10.58
CA ALA A 83 2.84 -4.41 -11.90
C ALA A 83 3.93 -5.27 -12.54
N GLU A 84 4.93 -5.71 -11.78
CA GLU A 84 5.96 -6.64 -12.26
C GLU A 84 5.35 -7.98 -12.69
N ILE A 85 4.46 -8.56 -11.88
CA ILE A 85 3.74 -9.80 -12.23
C ILE A 85 2.97 -9.64 -13.54
N ILE A 86 2.24 -8.52 -13.71
CA ILE A 86 1.52 -8.21 -14.94
C ILE A 86 2.49 -8.12 -16.13
N LEU A 87 3.60 -7.38 -15.98
CA LEU A 87 4.59 -7.20 -17.05
C LEU A 87 5.14 -8.54 -17.54
N TYR A 88 5.64 -9.38 -16.63
CA TYR A 88 6.17 -10.70 -16.99
C TYR A 88 5.08 -11.62 -17.57
N GLY A 89 3.85 -11.54 -17.06
CA GLY A 89 2.71 -12.25 -17.61
C GLY A 89 2.41 -11.84 -19.06
N LEU A 90 2.38 -10.55 -19.34
CA LEU A 90 2.09 -10.00 -20.66
C LEU A 90 3.20 -10.30 -21.69
N ILE A 91 4.46 -10.27 -21.27
CA ILE A 91 5.60 -10.70 -22.10
C ILE A 91 5.46 -12.17 -22.47
N HIS A 92 5.14 -13.03 -21.50
CA HIS A 92 4.93 -14.46 -21.76
C HIS A 92 3.76 -14.71 -22.73
N GLN A 93 2.70 -13.91 -22.66
CA GLN A 93 1.57 -13.98 -23.60
C GLN A 93 1.88 -13.35 -24.97
N LYS A 94 3.10 -12.83 -25.19
CA LYS A 94 3.50 -12.09 -26.39
C LYS A 94 2.58 -10.89 -26.70
N VAL A 95 1.99 -10.32 -25.65
CA VAL A 95 1.22 -9.07 -25.75
C VAL A 95 2.16 -7.87 -25.75
N ILE A 96 3.24 -7.98 -24.96
CA ILE A 96 4.36 -7.04 -24.98
C ILE A 96 5.51 -7.73 -25.70
N CYS A 97 5.92 -7.13 -26.82
CA CYS A 97 7.01 -7.61 -27.68
C CYS A 97 8.25 -6.73 -27.56
N THR A 98 8.11 -5.51 -27.01
CA THR A 98 9.22 -4.62 -26.74
C THR A 98 10.25 -5.29 -25.81
N SER A 99 11.54 -5.06 -26.07
CA SER A 99 12.62 -5.65 -25.27
C SER A 99 12.56 -5.17 -23.82
N ILE A 100 12.74 -6.10 -22.87
CA ILE A 100 12.68 -5.83 -21.42
C ILE A 100 13.62 -4.69 -21.01
N GLU A 101 14.78 -4.55 -21.65
CA GLU A 101 15.77 -3.50 -21.36
C GLU A 101 15.23 -2.09 -21.60
N LYS A 102 14.28 -1.93 -22.52
CA LYS A 102 13.63 -0.64 -22.81
C LYS A 102 12.44 -0.37 -21.90
N LEU A 103 11.92 -1.40 -21.23
CA LEU A 103 10.71 -1.31 -20.43
C LEU A 103 11.05 -0.95 -18.99
N ARG A 104 10.37 0.07 -18.45
CA ARG A 104 10.52 0.48 -17.06
C ARG A 104 9.16 0.66 -16.41
N ILE A 105 8.97 0.03 -15.25
CA ILE A 105 7.78 0.26 -14.43
C ILE A 105 8.03 1.51 -13.60
N VAL A 106 7.23 2.55 -13.82
CA VAL A 106 7.27 3.76 -13.00
C VAL A 106 6.11 3.71 -12.03
N SER A 107 6.44 3.47 -10.75
CA SER A 107 5.49 3.53 -9.65
C SER A 107 5.85 4.65 -8.70
N SER A 108 4.87 5.40 -8.24
CA SER A 108 5.04 6.38 -7.17
C SER A 108 3.81 6.43 -6.29
N SER A 109 4.03 6.77 -5.03
CA SER A 109 3.00 6.91 -4.02
C SER A 109 2.95 8.37 -3.59
N ASP A 110 1.85 9.06 -3.87
CA ASP A 110 1.65 10.46 -3.51
C ASP A 110 1.07 10.62 -2.09
N LYS A 111 1.20 11.84 -1.54
CA LYS A 111 0.77 12.23 -0.19
C LYS A 111 -0.72 12.00 0.08
N ASN A 112 -1.54 11.98 -0.97
CA ASN A 112 -3.00 11.83 -0.87
C ASN A 112 -3.48 10.37 -0.84
N LYS A 113 -2.61 9.39 -0.56
CA LYS A 113 -2.89 7.93 -0.61
C LYS A 113 -3.11 7.39 -2.02
N ASN A 114 -2.83 8.18 -3.04
CA ASN A 114 -2.96 7.77 -4.43
C ASN A 114 -1.62 7.21 -4.88
N ALA A 115 -1.60 5.92 -5.23
CA ALA A 115 -0.47 5.31 -5.91
C ALA A 115 -0.76 5.29 -7.41
N PHE A 116 0.22 5.69 -8.22
CA PHE A 116 0.12 5.57 -9.67
C PHE A 116 1.20 4.63 -10.18
N CYS A 117 0.87 3.89 -11.23
CA CYS A 117 1.77 2.95 -11.89
C CYS A 117 1.52 2.97 -13.39
N TYR A 118 2.58 3.10 -14.17
CA TYR A 118 2.53 2.99 -15.63
C TYR A 118 3.79 2.32 -16.17
N LEU A 119 3.67 1.82 -17.40
CA LEU A 119 4.78 1.26 -18.15
C LEU A 119 5.39 2.35 -19.02
N ASP A 120 6.71 2.51 -18.94
CA ASP A 120 7.51 3.42 -19.76
C ASP A 120 8.34 2.61 -20.78
N GLY A 121 8.55 3.18 -21.96
CA GLY A 121 9.31 2.59 -23.06
C GLY A 121 8.56 1.58 -23.95
N GLY A 122 7.31 1.23 -23.61
CA GLY A 122 6.43 0.42 -24.47
C GLY A 122 5.68 1.25 -25.51
N SER A 123 5.14 0.57 -26.53
CA SER A 123 4.22 1.20 -27.49
C SER A 123 2.93 1.65 -26.82
N GLN A 124 2.18 2.57 -27.45
CA GLN A 124 0.90 3.04 -26.91
C GLN A 124 -0.09 1.89 -26.66
N TYR A 125 -0.12 0.91 -27.56
CA TYR A 125 -0.95 -0.28 -27.42
C TYR A 125 -0.51 -1.13 -26.21
N GLU A 126 0.78 -1.42 -26.08
CA GLU A 126 1.33 -2.18 -24.95
C GLU A 126 1.06 -1.49 -23.60
N ASN A 127 1.23 -0.17 -23.54
CA ASN A 127 0.98 0.62 -22.33
C ASN A 127 -0.51 0.62 -21.96
N ALA A 128 -1.40 0.77 -22.94
CA ALA A 128 -2.84 0.69 -22.72
C ALA A 128 -3.25 -0.70 -22.21
N GLN A 129 -2.71 -1.76 -22.82
CA GLN A 129 -2.98 -3.13 -22.41
C GLN A 129 -2.46 -3.42 -21.00
N PHE A 130 -1.26 -2.93 -20.68
CA PHE A 130 -0.70 -3.02 -19.34
C PHE A 130 -1.59 -2.35 -18.29
N ILE A 131 -2.01 -1.11 -18.54
CA ILE A 131 -2.87 -0.34 -17.62
C ILE A 131 -4.21 -1.06 -17.42
N GLN A 132 -4.85 -1.52 -18.50
CA GLN A 132 -6.11 -2.25 -18.42
C GLN A 132 -5.98 -3.53 -17.59
N THR A 133 -4.92 -4.30 -17.81
CA THR A 133 -4.68 -5.57 -17.10
C THR A 133 -4.39 -5.33 -15.61
N LEU A 134 -3.64 -4.28 -15.29
CA LEU A 134 -3.37 -3.88 -13.91
C LEU A 134 -4.64 -3.38 -13.21
N HIS A 135 -5.48 -2.62 -13.93
CA HIS A 135 -6.78 -2.18 -13.43
C HIS A 135 -7.66 -3.38 -13.08
N GLU A 136 -7.80 -4.36 -13.97
CA GLU A 136 -8.55 -5.59 -13.70
C GLU A 136 -8.08 -6.30 -12.43
N LEU A 137 -6.76 -6.41 -12.22
CA LEU A 137 -6.17 -7.07 -11.05
C LEU A 137 -6.45 -6.34 -9.73
N VAL A 138 -6.44 -5.01 -9.73
CA VAL A 138 -6.59 -4.17 -8.52
C VAL A 138 -8.06 -3.79 -8.28
N SER A 139 -8.90 -3.91 -9.31
CA SER A 139 -10.33 -3.60 -9.25
C SER A 139 -11.09 -4.49 -8.27
N GLN A 140 -12.28 -4.02 -7.89
CA GLN A 140 -13.20 -4.84 -7.10
C GLN A 140 -13.58 -6.10 -7.88
N ILE A 141 -13.72 -7.21 -7.14
CA ILE A 141 -14.07 -8.50 -7.71
C ILE A 141 -15.53 -8.46 -8.19
N ASP A 142 -15.74 -8.48 -9.51
CA ASP A 142 -17.07 -8.57 -10.12
C ASP A 142 -17.37 -9.98 -10.65
N ASN A 143 -16.88 -10.33 -11.85
CA ASN A 143 -17.11 -11.66 -12.45
C ASN A 143 -15.85 -12.26 -13.13
N PRO A 144 -14.71 -12.38 -12.42
CA PRO A 144 -13.53 -13.01 -12.98
C PRO A 144 -13.73 -14.52 -13.16
N ARG A 145 -13.18 -15.10 -14.22
CA ARG A 145 -13.26 -16.56 -14.48
C ARG A 145 -12.40 -17.37 -13.51
N TYR A 146 -11.32 -16.79 -13.02
CA TYR A 146 -10.46 -17.39 -12.01
C TYR A 146 -10.12 -16.36 -10.93
N LEU A 147 -9.98 -16.83 -9.69
CA LEU A 147 -9.52 -16.07 -8.54
C LEU A 147 -8.22 -16.66 -8.01
N LEU A 148 -7.32 -15.81 -7.53
CA LEU A 148 -6.19 -16.22 -6.71
C LEU A 148 -6.55 -16.04 -5.24
N LYS A 149 -6.50 -17.14 -4.49
CA LYS A 149 -6.63 -17.16 -3.05
C LYS A 149 -5.24 -17.15 -2.43
N HIS A 150 -4.88 -16.03 -1.81
CA HIS A 150 -3.64 -15.88 -1.06
C HIS A 150 -3.91 -16.09 0.44
N LYS A 151 -3.33 -17.16 1.01
CA LYS A 151 -3.47 -17.50 2.43
C LYS A 151 -2.47 -16.69 3.25
N ARG A 152 -2.95 -15.67 3.95
CA ARG A 152 -2.11 -14.92 4.90
C ARG A 152 -2.18 -15.62 6.27
N SER A 153 -1.16 -16.40 6.60
CA SER A 153 -1.03 -16.96 7.96
C SER A 153 -0.43 -15.90 8.88
N LEU A 154 -1.28 -15.07 9.48
CA LEU A 154 -0.92 -14.31 10.69
C LEU A 154 -1.49 -15.07 11.89
N LEU A 155 -0.66 -15.27 12.93
CA LEU A 155 -0.92 -16.13 14.10
C LEU A 155 -2.32 -16.00 14.74
N PHE A 156 -3.02 -14.87 14.54
CA PHE A 156 -4.29 -14.57 15.22
C PHE A 156 -5.46 -14.18 14.30
N LEU A 157 -5.24 -13.99 12.99
CA LEU A 157 -6.32 -13.68 12.04
C LEU A 157 -6.05 -14.38 10.70
N LYS A 158 -6.78 -15.48 10.45
CA LYS A 158 -6.85 -16.12 9.14
C LYS A 158 -7.78 -15.30 8.24
N LYS A 159 -7.25 -14.26 7.60
CA LYS A 159 -7.97 -13.56 6.53
C LYS A 159 -7.36 -13.94 5.19
N ASP A 160 -8.07 -14.79 4.46
CA ASP A 160 -7.75 -15.11 3.08
C ASP A 160 -7.98 -13.87 2.20
N MET A 161 -6.98 -13.50 1.40
CA MET A 161 -7.10 -12.42 0.43
C MET A 161 -7.36 -13.01 -0.95
N TYR A 162 -8.32 -12.45 -1.67
CA TYR A 162 -8.69 -12.89 -3.00
C TYR A 162 -8.35 -11.81 -4.01
N TYR A 163 -7.76 -12.21 -5.12
CA TYR A 163 -7.42 -11.34 -6.25
C TYR A 163 -8.05 -11.86 -7.54
N PRO A 164 -8.69 -11.01 -8.35
CA PRO A 164 -9.19 -11.40 -9.66
C PRO A 164 -8.01 -11.66 -10.60
N ILE A 165 -8.07 -12.75 -11.36
CA ILE A 165 -7.11 -12.95 -12.46
C ILE A 165 -7.61 -12.18 -13.68
N PRO A 166 -6.80 -11.26 -14.25
CA PRO A 166 -7.14 -10.51 -15.45
C PRO A 166 -7.53 -11.39 -16.63
N GLU A 167 -8.40 -10.88 -17.50
CA GLU A 167 -9.04 -11.68 -18.55
C GLU A 167 -8.03 -12.33 -19.50
N ILE A 168 -6.96 -11.61 -19.84
CA ILE A 168 -5.86 -12.07 -20.71
C ILE A 168 -5.25 -13.37 -20.19
N PHE A 169 -5.09 -13.49 -18.87
CA PHE A 169 -4.52 -14.68 -18.23
C PHE A 169 -5.59 -15.74 -17.92
N ALA A 170 -6.85 -15.33 -17.84
CA ALA A 170 -7.97 -16.20 -17.54
C ALA A 170 -8.54 -16.97 -18.75
N LYS A 171 -8.04 -16.73 -19.98
CA LYS A 171 -8.54 -17.40 -21.21
C LYS A 171 -8.53 -18.92 -21.10
N ASN A 172 -7.43 -19.50 -20.63
CA ASN A 172 -7.24 -20.95 -20.49
C ASN A 172 -6.60 -21.27 -19.13
N LYS A 173 -6.87 -22.47 -18.60
CA LYS A 173 -6.30 -22.92 -17.32
C LYS A 173 -4.76 -22.85 -17.30
N LYS A 174 -4.10 -23.21 -18.42
CA LYS A 174 -2.64 -23.13 -18.57
C LYS A 174 -2.08 -21.72 -18.33
N ASN A 175 -2.77 -20.68 -18.81
CA ASN A 175 -2.36 -19.29 -18.63
C ASN A 175 -2.59 -18.83 -17.19
N ALA A 176 -3.71 -19.23 -16.59
CA ALA A 176 -4.02 -18.95 -15.19
C ALA A 176 -3.03 -19.63 -14.24
N ASP A 177 -2.63 -20.87 -14.52
CA ASP A 177 -1.61 -21.60 -13.77
C ASP A 177 -0.23 -20.95 -13.91
N PHE A 178 0.13 -20.44 -15.10
CA PHE A 178 1.37 -19.69 -15.28
C PHE A 178 1.37 -18.39 -14.47
N PHE A 179 0.26 -17.65 -14.49
CA PHE A 179 0.10 -16.44 -13.69
C PHE A 179 0.21 -16.74 -12.19
N LYS A 180 -0.41 -17.83 -11.72
CA LYS A 180 -0.25 -18.32 -10.34
C LYS A 180 1.22 -18.59 -10.01
N LYS A 181 1.97 -19.25 -10.90
CA LYS A 181 3.41 -19.51 -10.67
C LYS A 181 4.22 -18.23 -10.53
N LEU A 182 3.94 -17.21 -11.34
CA LEU A 182 4.57 -15.89 -11.21
C LEU A 182 4.21 -15.24 -9.87
N TRP A 183 2.95 -15.32 -9.48
CA TRP A 183 2.46 -14.83 -8.18
C TRP A 183 3.16 -15.51 -7.00
N ASP A 184 3.25 -16.85 -7.05
CA ASP A 184 3.89 -17.65 -6.00
C ASP A 184 5.37 -17.32 -5.85
N LYS A 185 6.05 -16.96 -6.95
CA LYS A 185 7.47 -16.57 -6.96
C LYS A 185 7.70 -15.18 -6.36
N MET A 186 6.80 -14.22 -6.59
CA MET A 186 7.02 -12.81 -6.20
C MET A 186 6.33 -12.41 -4.89
N ILE A 187 5.10 -12.88 -4.66
CA ILE A 187 4.29 -12.50 -3.49
C ILE A 187 4.23 -13.66 -2.50
N GLY A 188 4.07 -14.89 -2.99
CA GLY A 188 4.04 -16.09 -2.17
C GLY A 188 2.86 -17.00 -2.48
N LYS A 189 2.83 -18.17 -1.81
CA LYS A 189 1.94 -19.28 -2.13
C LYS A 189 0.46 -18.88 -2.24
N SER A 190 -0.15 -19.32 -3.31
CA SER A 190 -1.54 -19.04 -3.66
C SER A 190 -2.26 -20.26 -4.23
N GLU A 191 -3.58 -20.25 -4.15
CA GLU A 191 -4.46 -21.27 -4.69
C GLU A 191 -5.30 -20.69 -5.81
N LEU A 192 -5.42 -21.44 -6.91
CA LEU A 192 -6.24 -21.04 -8.05
C LEU A 192 -7.67 -21.55 -7.82
N VAL A 193 -8.64 -20.65 -7.81
CA VAL A 193 -10.07 -20.96 -7.63
C VAL A 193 -10.79 -20.68 -8.95
N PHE A 194 -11.49 -21.68 -9.48
CA PHE A 194 -12.32 -21.53 -10.67
C PHE A 194 -13.72 -21.10 -10.27
N THR A 195 -14.21 -19.97 -10.77
CA THR A 195 -15.46 -19.36 -10.29
C THR A 195 -16.72 -19.96 -10.92
N ARG A 196 -16.59 -20.84 -11.91
CA ARG A 196 -17.74 -21.46 -12.58
C ARG A 196 -18.19 -22.77 -11.93
N THR A 197 -17.52 -23.24 -10.87
CA THR A 197 -17.97 -24.36 -10.03
C THR A 197 -18.90 -23.85 -8.94
N ILE A 198 -19.67 -24.75 -8.31
CA ILE A 198 -20.59 -24.41 -7.21
C ILE A 198 -19.82 -23.71 -6.07
N GLU A 199 -18.73 -24.34 -5.61
CA GLU A 199 -17.86 -23.80 -4.55
C GLU A 199 -17.25 -22.44 -4.93
N GLY A 200 -16.80 -22.29 -6.19
CA GLY A 200 -16.23 -21.04 -6.67
C GLY A 200 -17.25 -19.90 -6.75
N ARG A 201 -18.49 -20.20 -7.13
CA ARG A 201 -19.60 -19.22 -7.17
C ARG A 201 -19.96 -18.73 -5.78
N GLU A 202 -19.99 -19.61 -4.78
CA GLU A 202 -20.24 -19.20 -3.40
C GLU A 202 -19.17 -18.23 -2.89
N ILE A 203 -17.89 -18.51 -3.18
CA ILE A 203 -16.78 -17.63 -2.85
C ILE A 203 -16.95 -16.28 -3.57
N LEU A 204 -17.26 -16.30 -4.86
CA LEU A 204 -17.46 -15.10 -5.66
C LEU A 204 -18.58 -14.22 -5.09
N LEU A 205 -19.74 -14.81 -4.75
CA LEU A 205 -20.86 -14.07 -4.17
C LEU A 205 -20.50 -13.42 -2.83
N LYS A 206 -19.78 -14.13 -1.95
CA LYS A 206 -19.28 -13.57 -0.68
C LYS A 206 -18.37 -12.37 -0.93
N LEU A 207 -17.48 -12.46 -1.91
CA LEU A 207 -16.55 -11.38 -2.26
C LEU A 207 -17.26 -10.17 -2.87
N ARG A 208 -18.25 -10.38 -3.74
CA ARG A 208 -19.08 -9.31 -4.30
C ARG A 208 -19.84 -8.57 -3.20
N PHE A 209 -20.43 -9.31 -2.25
CA PHE A 209 -21.11 -8.70 -1.11
C PHE A 209 -20.14 -7.87 -0.25
N GLN A 210 -18.94 -8.39 0.02
CA GLN A 210 -17.91 -7.64 0.73
C GLN A 210 -17.44 -6.39 -0.03
N ALA A 211 -17.34 -6.46 -1.36
CA ALA A 211 -16.97 -5.31 -2.18
C ALA A 211 -18.04 -4.21 -2.14
N LEU A 212 -19.33 -4.56 -2.07
CA LEU A 212 -20.42 -3.60 -1.88
C LEU A 212 -20.38 -2.92 -0.51
N LEU A 213 -20.05 -3.67 0.55
CA LEU A 213 -19.94 -3.11 1.90
C LEU A 213 -18.71 -2.20 2.07
N ASN A 214 -17.62 -2.51 1.39
CA ASN A 214 -16.39 -1.74 1.46
C ASN A 214 -16.41 -0.61 0.41
N ARG A 215 -16.59 0.65 0.85
CA ARG A 215 -16.26 1.82 0.02
C ARG A 215 -14.75 1.85 -0.22
N ASN A 216 -14.29 1.18 -1.27
CA ASN A 216 -12.88 1.23 -1.67
C ASN A 216 -12.52 2.62 -2.23
N GLY A 217 -11.22 2.93 -2.21
CA GLY A 217 -10.69 4.13 -2.87
C GLY A 217 -11.01 4.09 -4.37
N ARG A 218 -11.33 5.25 -4.95
CA ARG A 218 -11.57 5.36 -6.39
C ARG A 218 -10.29 5.02 -7.13
N ILE A 219 -10.38 4.05 -8.04
CA ILE A 219 -9.33 3.77 -9.02
C ILE A 219 -9.66 4.64 -10.23
N GLU A 220 -8.74 5.51 -10.62
CA GLU A 220 -8.95 6.45 -11.71
C GLU A 220 -7.92 6.23 -12.81
N HIS A 221 -8.38 6.23 -14.06
CA HIS A 221 -7.51 6.21 -15.23
C HIS A 221 -7.06 7.64 -15.54
N LEU A 222 -5.82 7.97 -15.17
CA LEU A 222 -5.24 9.28 -15.45
C LEU A 222 -4.66 9.31 -16.86
N HIS A 223 -5.26 10.12 -17.72
CA HIS A 223 -4.74 10.40 -19.06
C HIS A 223 -3.73 11.55 -18.96
N LYS A 224 -2.43 11.22 -18.96
CA LYS A 224 -1.37 12.23 -18.99
C LYS A 224 -0.94 12.46 -20.44
N TRP A 225 -1.38 13.57 -21.03
CA TRP A 225 -0.87 14.04 -22.30
C TRP A 225 0.50 14.68 -22.07
N THR A 226 1.57 14.02 -22.49
CA THR A 226 2.90 14.64 -22.61
C THR A 226 2.93 15.42 -23.92
N ARG A 227 3.01 16.76 -23.81
CA ARG A 227 3.36 17.65 -24.91
C ARG A 227 4.85 17.59 -25.19
#